data_AF-A0AAD6NX52-F1
#
_entry.id   AF-A0AAD6NX52-F1
#
_cell.length_a   1.000
_cell.length_b   1.000
_cell.length_c   1.000
_cell.angle_alpha   90.00
_cell.angle_beta   90.00
_cell.angle_gamma   90.00
#
_symmetry.space_group_name_H-M   'P 1'
#
loop_
_entity.id
_entity.type
_entity.pdbx_description
1 polymer ?
#
loop_
_entity_poly.entity_id
_entity_poly.type
_entity_poly.pdbx_seq_one_letter_code
_entity_poly.pdbx_strand_id
1 'polypeptide(L)' 'MASSDSIQPRDVCIVGVARTPMGGFLGSLSSFSATELGSIAIQCALSRANIDPSHVQEVFFGNVLSANLGQAPC' A
#
# COMPACT_ATOMS: atom_id res chain seq x y z
N MET A 1 -33.31 -6.39 -16.60
CA MET A 1 -32.29 -7.44 -16.70
C MET A 1 -30.93 -6.80 -16.42
N ALA A 2 -30.59 -6.72 -15.12
CA ALA A 2 -29.24 -6.45 -14.59
C ALA A 2 -29.27 -6.96 -13.15
N SER A 3 -28.25 -7.73 -12.81
CA SER A 3 -28.14 -8.70 -11.71
C SER A 3 -28.13 -8.08 -10.31
N SER A 4 -28.74 -8.80 -9.36
CA SER A 4 -28.56 -8.60 -7.92
C SER A 4 -27.13 -8.98 -7.51
N ASP A 5 -26.23 -8.00 -7.47
CA ASP A 5 -24.83 -8.17 -7.06
C ASP A 5 -24.72 -7.89 -5.55
N SER A 6 -25.14 -8.85 -4.72
CA SER A 6 -25.03 -8.76 -3.27
C SER A 6 -23.65 -9.22 -2.81
N ILE A 7 -22.86 -8.30 -2.23
CA ILE A 7 -21.55 -8.60 -1.62
C ILE A 7 -21.74 -9.64 -0.51
N GLN A 8 -21.08 -10.79 -0.64
CA GLN A 8 -21.06 -11.85 0.35
C GLN A 8 -19.94 -11.61 1.38
N PRO A 9 -20.03 -12.20 2.60
CA PRO A 9 -19.01 -12.00 3.64
C PRO A 9 -17.59 -12.44 3.29
N ARG A 10 -17.42 -13.26 2.25
CA ARG A 10 -16.11 -13.74 1.77
C ARG A 10 -15.62 -13.03 0.52
N ASP A 11 -16.38 -12.07 0.00
CA ASP A 11 -15.99 -11.35 -1.21
C ASP A 11 -14.88 -10.36 -0.90
N VAL A 12 -13.85 -10.38 -1.73
CA VAL A 12 -12.68 -9.50 -1.58
C VAL A 12 -12.92 -8.23 -2.38
N CYS A 13 -12.87 -7.09 -1.70
CA CYS A 13 -13.11 -5.79 -2.30
C CYS A 13 -11.85 -4.92 -2.25
N ILE A 14 -11.60 -4.15 -3.32
CA ILE A 14 -10.57 -3.10 -3.31
C ILE A 14 -11.22 -1.82 -2.82
N VAL A 15 -10.88 -1.41 -1.60
CA VAL A 15 -11.52 -0.27 -0.91
C VAL A 15 -10.73 1.05 -1.03
N GLY A 16 -9.48 0.99 -1.49
CA GLY A 16 -8.63 2.18 -1.64
C GLY A 16 -7.43 1.92 -2.55
N VAL A 17 -6.96 2.97 -3.21
CA VAL A 17 -5.78 2.93 -4.08
C VAL A 17 -4.98 4.22 -3.99
N ALA A 18 -3.67 4.10 -3.86
CA ALA A 18 -2.73 5.20 -3.95
C ALA A 18 -1.36 4.68 -4.42
N ARG A 19 -0.55 5.60 -4.93
CA ARG A 19 0.84 5.35 -5.32
C ARG A 19 1.65 6.62 -5.14
N THR A 20 2.94 6.48 -4.91
CA THR A 20 3.90 7.59 -5.03
C THR A 20 4.13 7.92 -6.52
N PRO A 21 4.61 9.13 -6.84
CA PRO A 21 5.19 9.43 -8.14
C PRO A 21 6.40 8.53 -8.40
N MET A 22 6.67 8.22 -9.66
CA MET A 22 7.90 7.51 -10.03
C MET A 22 9.05 8.51 -10.14
N GLY A 23 10.13 8.27 -9.38
CA GLY A 23 11.36 9.06 -9.46
C GLY A 23 12.32 8.52 -10.52
N GLY A 24 13.11 9.41 -11.11
CA GLY A 24 14.28 9.00 -11.90
C GLY A 24 15.39 8.43 -11.01
N PHE A 25 16.29 7.64 -11.59
CA PHE A 25 17.47 7.14 -10.90
C PHE A 25 18.34 8.30 -10.39
N LEU A 26 18.69 8.30 -9.10
CA LEU A 26 19.37 9.40 -8.40
C LEU A 26 18.65 10.77 -8.53
N GLY A 27 17.33 10.74 -8.72
CA GLY A 27 16.48 11.92 -8.86
C GLY A 27 15.91 12.43 -7.54
N SER A 28 14.80 13.18 -7.62
CA SER A 28 14.19 13.89 -6.48
C SER A 28 13.71 13.02 -5.32
N LEU A 29 13.53 11.71 -5.52
CA LEU A 29 13.08 10.77 -4.49
C LEU A 29 14.22 9.93 -3.91
N SER A 30 15.47 10.13 -4.33
CA SER A 30 16.60 9.28 -3.94
C SER A 30 16.96 9.34 -2.46
N SER A 31 16.51 10.37 -1.75
CA SER A 31 16.71 10.53 -0.31
C SER A 31 15.77 9.68 0.54
N PHE A 32 14.70 9.14 -0.05
CA PHE A 32 13.76 8.28 0.66
C PHE A 32 14.14 6.81 0.46
N SER A 33 14.05 6.03 1.53
CA SER A 33 14.12 4.58 1.46
C SER A 33 12.87 3.99 0.79
N ALA A 34 12.97 2.74 0.33
CA ALA A 34 11.84 2.03 -0.25
C ALA A 34 10.68 1.86 0.74
N THR A 35 10.98 1.67 2.04
CA THR A 35 9.98 1.50 3.10
C THR A 35 9.23 2.80 3.40
N GLU A 36 9.92 3.95 3.37
CA GLU A 36 9.29 5.27 3.50
C GLU A 36 8.35 5.58 2.32
N LEU A 37 8.78 5.30 1.09
CA LEU A 37 7.92 5.49 -0.09
C LEU A 37 6.70 4.57 -0.03
N GLY A 38 6.88 3.32 0.40
CA GLY A 38 5.80 2.36 0.63
C GLY A 38 4.82 2.82 1.71
N SER A 39 5.33 3.33 2.85
CA SER A 39 4.49 3.79 3.95
C SER A 39 3.64 5.01 3.57
N ILE A 40 4.19 5.93 2.77
CA ILE A 40 3.43 7.07 2.22
C ILE A 40 2.27 6.58 1.34
N ALA A 41 2.54 5.61 0.45
CA ALA A 41 1.51 5.05 -0.41
C ALA A 41 0.38 4.38 0.39
N ILE A 42 0.73 3.57 1.39
CA ILE A 42 -0.25 2.89 2.25
C ILE A 42 -1.09 3.89 3.05
N GLN A 43 -0.47 4.90 3.66
CA GLN A 43 -1.18 5.94 4.42
C GLN A 43 -2.20 6.68 3.55
N CYS A 44 -1.82 7.07 2.33
CA CYS A 44 -2.75 7.69 1.39
C CYS A 44 -3.88 6.73 0.95
N ALA A 45 -3.61 5.45 0.76
CA ALA A 45 -4.63 4.47 0.39
C ALA A 45 -5.67 4.30 1.50
N LEU A 46 -5.23 4.18 2.76
CA LEU A 46 -6.10 4.09 3.93
C LEU A 46 -6.92 5.37 4.14
N SER A 47 -6.29 6.54 4.00
CA SER A 47 -6.97 7.83 4.10
C SER A 47 -8.07 8.00 3.03
N ARG A 48 -7.80 7.61 1.78
CA ARG A 48 -8.81 7.65 0.70
C ARG A 48 -9.95 6.66 0.91
N ALA A 49 -9.66 5.51 1.52
CA ALA A 49 -10.66 4.52 1.91
C ALA A 49 -11.42 4.91 3.19
N ASN A 50 -10.99 5.96 3.89
CA ASN A 50 -11.51 6.39 5.19
C ASN A 50 -11.48 5.26 6.24
N ILE A 51 -10.38 4.50 6.29
CA ILE A 51 -10.16 3.37 7.20
C ILE A 51 -9.19 3.79 8.30
N ASP A 52 -9.53 3.46 9.56
CA ASP A 52 -8.60 3.56 10.68
C ASP A 52 -7.48 2.52 10.51
N PRO A 53 -6.18 2.94 10.50
CA PRO A 53 -5.06 2.02 10.46
C PRO A 53 -5.09 0.92 11.54
N SER A 54 -5.75 1.15 12.68
CA SER A 54 -5.90 0.16 13.76
C SER A 54 -6.66 -1.11 13.32
N HIS A 55 -7.46 -1.03 12.26
CA HIS A 55 -8.21 -2.16 11.71
C HIS A 55 -7.40 -3.04 10.75
N VAL A 56 -6.16 -2.66 10.40
CA VAL A 56 -5.31 -3.44 9.50
C VAL A 56 -4.64 -4.57 10.28
N GLN A 57 -4.95 -5.83 9.95
CA GLN A 57 -4.33 -6.98 10.62
C GLN A 57 -2.98 -7.37 10.01
N GLU A 58 -2.82 -7.21 8.69
CA GLU A 58 -1.64 -7.68 7.97
C GLU A 58 -1.34 -6.78 6.76
N VAL A 59 -0.05 -6.64 6.44
CA VAL A 59 0.44 -5.87 5.30
C VAL A 59 1.39 -6.73 4.49
N PHE A 60 1.07 -6.92 3.21
CA PHE A 60 1.97 -7.54 2.24
C PHE A 60 2.54 -6.47 1.33
N PHE A 61 3.87 -6.30 1.35
CA PHE A 61 4.56 -5.30 0.54
C PHE A 61 5.61 -5.97 -0.35
N GLY A 62 5.45 -5.85 -1.67
CA GLY A 62 6.39 -6.39 -2.64
C GLY A 62 7.64 -5.51 -2.76
N ASN A 63 8.82 -6.08 -2.53
CA ASN A 63 10.11 -5.41 -2.75
C ASN A 63 11.13 -6.39 -3.33
N VAL A 64 11.81 -5.99 -4.41
CA VAL A 64 12.74 -6.87 -5.14
C VAL A 64 14.16 -6.79 -4.57
N LEU A 65 14.64 -5.60 -4.25
CA LEU A 65 15.98 -5.36 -3.71
C LEU A 65 15.88 -4.98 -2.23
N SER A 66 15.91 -5.98 -1.35
CA SER A 66 15.56 -5.82 0.08
C SER A 66 16.73 -5.64 1.03
N ALA A 67 17.95 -5.54 0.52
CA ALA A 67 19.14 -5.41 1.36
C ALA A 67 19.07 -4.12 2.20
N ASN A 68 19.28 -4.27 3.52
CA ASN A 68 19.41 -3.17 4.48
C ASN A 68 18.14 -2.28 4.60
N LEU A 69 16.94 -2.86 4.52
CA LEU A 69 15.67 -2.13 4.61
C LEU A 69 14.89 -2.29 5.94
N GLY A 70 15.18 -3.31 6.77
CA GLY A 70 14.50 -3.50 8.06
C GLY A 70 13.01 -3.87 7.99
N GLN A 71 12.52 -4.39 6.86
CA GLN A 71 11.08 -4.64 6.60
C GLN A 71 10.53 -5.93 7.27
N ALA A 72 11.40 -6.69 7.94
CA ALA A 72 11.18 -7.88 8.74
C ALA A 72 12.39 -7.94 9.73
N PRO A 73 12.53 -8.89 10.68
CA PRO A 73 13.78 -9.00 11.43
C PRO A 73 14.96 -9.32 10.49
N CYS A 74 15.60 -8.27 9.95
CA CYS A 74 16.86 -8.28 9.20
C CYS A 74 17.47 -6.88 9.08
#